data_AF-A0A936JA46-F1
#
_entry.id   AF-A0A936JA46-F1
#
_cell.length_a   1.000
_cell.length_b   1.000
_cell.length_c   1.000
_cell.angle_alpha   90.00
_cell.angle_beta   90.00
_cell.angle_gamma   90.00
#
_symmetry.space_group_name_H-M   'P 1'
#
loop_
_entity.id
_entity.type
_entity.pdbx_description
1 polymer ?
#
loop_
_entity_poly.entity_id
_entity_poly.type
_entity_poly.pdbx_seq_one_letter_code
_entity_poly.pdbx_strand_id
1 'polypeptide(L)'
;MARMVNCIKLGTEAEGLDFPPYPGELGKRIWESVSKQAWADWLKHQTMLVNENRLNLADARARQYLARQMENHFFGSGADAAQGYVPPTA
;
A
#
# COMPACT_ATOMS: atom_id res chain seq x y z
N MET A 1 1.89 -5.97 21.43
CA MET A 1 3.21 -6.03 20.77
C MET A 1 3.01 -5.59 19.33
N ALA A 2 3.75 -4.58 18.87
CA ALA A 2 3.61 -4.10 17.49
C ALA A 2 4.15 -5.18 16.53
N ARG A 3 3.35 -5.54 15.53
CA ARG A 3 3.77 -6.48 14.49
C ARG A 3 4.81 -5.79 13.61
N MET A 4 5.97 -6.40 13.41
CA MET A 4 6.96 -5.95 12.44
C MET A 4 6.62 -6.52 11.07
N VAL A 5 6.68 -5.70 10.02
CA VAL A 5 6.47 -6.11 8.63
C VAL A 5 7.59 -5.55 7.78
N ASN A 6 8.00 -6.33 6.78
CA ASN A 6 8.96 -5.85 5.80
C ASN A 6 8.24 -4.91 4.83
N CYS A 7 8.46 -3.61 5.00
CA CYS A 7 7.75 -2.61 4.22
C CYS A 7 8.35 -2.54 2.82
N ILE A 8 7.58 -2.91 1.80
CA ILE A 8 8.02 -2.87 0.39
C ILE A 8 8.44 -1.47 -0.07
N LYS A 9 7.93 -0.41 0.58
CA LYS A 9 8.24 0.98 0.23
C LYS A 9 9.51 1.49 0.91
N LEU A 10 9.76 1.05 2.15
CA LEU A 10 10.92 1.48 2.94
C LEU A 10 12.11 0.51 2.77
N GLY A 11 11.88 -0.71 2.29
CA GLY A 11 12.88 -1.76 2.15
C GLY A 11 13.44 -2.27 3.49
N THR A 12 12.75 -2.02 4.60
CA THR A 12 13.17 -2.37 5.96
C THR A 12 12.00 -2.85 6.81
N GLU A 13 12.31 -3.53 7.91
CA GLU A 13 11.34 -3.89 8.94
C GLU A 13 10.83 -2.63 9.65
N ALA A 14 9.51 -2.45 9.63
CA ALA A 14 8.83 -1.37 10.29
C ALA A 14 7.54 -1.87 10.93
N GLU A 15 6.95 -1.07 11.80
CA GLU A 15 5.68 -1.42 12.44
C GLU A 15 4.57 -1.57 11.39
N GLY A 16 4.03 -2.77 11.29
CA GLY A 16 2.89 -3.11 10.45
C GLY A 16 1.58 -2.56 10.97
N LEU A 17 0.59 -2.57 10.08
CA LEU A 17 -0.79 -2.23 10.42
C LEU A 17 -1.34 -3.19 11.50
N ASP A 18 -2.11 -2.65 12.45
CA ASP A 18 -2.76 -3.48 13.48
C ASP A 18 -3.91 -4.32 12.89
N PHE A 19 -4.59 -3.79 11.87
CA PHE A 19 -5.73 -4.44 11.23
C PHE A 19 -5.69 -4.28 9.71
N PRO A 20 -6.15 -5.28 8.94
CA PRO A 20 -6.26 -5.19 7.50
C PRO A 20 -7.31 -4.11 7.12
N PRO A 21 -6.94 -3.10 6.31
CA PRO A 21 -7.84 -2.00 5.97
C PRO A 21 -8.91 -2.40 4.94
N TYR A 22 -8.73 -3.53 4.27
CA TYR A 22 -9.67 -4.05 3.27
C TYR A 22 -10.00 -5.52 3.55
N PRO A 23 -11.25 -5.94 3.31
CA PRO A 23 -11.58 -7.36 3.23
C PRO A 23 -11.01 -7.97 1.94
N GLY A 24 -10.59 -9.24 2.03
CA GLY A 24 -10.06 -10.01 0.89
C GLY A 24 -8.54 -10.10 0.84
N GLU A 25 -8.01 -10.74 -0.19
CA GLU A 25 -6.58 -11.02 -0.34
C GLU A 25 -5.73 -9.76 -0.44
N LEU A 26 -6.26 -8.71 -1.09
CA LEU A 26 -5.57 -7.44 -1.23
C LEU A 26 -5.29 -6.77 0.13
N GLY A 27 -6.28 -6.80 1.04
CA GLY A 27 -6.10 -6.27 2.39
C GLY A 27 -5.11 -7.08 3.21
N LYS A 28 -5.09 -8.40 3.04
CA LYS A 28 -4.09 -9.29 3.67
C LYS A 28 -2.67 -8.98 3.17
N ARG A 29 -2.51 -8.80 1.85
CA ARG A 29 -1.21 -8.47 1.23
C ARG A 29 -0.68 -7.11 1.69
N ILE A 30 -1.53 -6.10 1.76
CA ILE A 30 -1.18 -4.79 2.33
C ILE A 30 -0.78 -4.95 3.78
N TRP A 31 -1.58 -5.68 4.56
CA TRP A 31 -1.29 -5.92 5.96
C TRP A 31 0.07 -6.61 6.14
N GLU A 32 0.44 -7.55 5.28
CA GLU A 32 1.74 -8.27 5.33
C GLU A 32 2.94 -7.49 4.81
N SER A 33 2.74 -6.55 3.89
CA SER A 33 3.83 -5.90 3.15
C SER A 33 3.95 -4.39 3.37
N VAL A 34 3.02 -3.76 4.09
CA VAL A 34 2.94 -2.31 4.28
C VAL A 34 3.00 -1.93 5.75
N SER A 35 3.92 -1.03 6.09
CA SER A 35 4.03 -0.47 7.45
C SER A 35 3.03 0.66 7.70
N LYS A 36 2.77 0.97 8.98
CA LYS A 36 1.97 2.11 9.42
C LYS A 36 2.44 3.42 8.78
N GLN A 37 3.75 3.60 8.65
CA GLN A 37 4.32 4.81 8.07
C GLN A 37 4.00 4.94 6.58
N ALA A 38 4.18 3.85 5.81
CA ALA A 38 3.84 3.84 4.38
C ALA A 38 2.33 3.96 4.16
N TRP A 39 1.52 3.37 5.05
CA TRP A 39 0.07 3.53 5.02
C TRP A 39 -0.39 4.97 5.29
N ALA A 40 0.24 5.66 6.24
CA ALA A 40 -0.05 7.06 6.53
C ALA A 40 0.28 7.97 5.33
N ASP A 41 1.36 7.68 4.61
CA ASP A 41 1.70 8.38 3.37
C ASP A 41 0.66 8.12 2.27
N TRP A 42 0.24 6.86 2.12
CA TRP A 42 -0.83 6.47 1.22
C TRP A 42 -2.16 7.18 1.51
N LEU A 43 -2.54 7.36 2.78
CA LEU A 43 -3.76 8.09 3.15
C LEU A 43 -3.73 9.55 2.69
N LYS A 44 -2.55 10.21 2.78
CA LYS A 44 -2.37 11.56 2.24
C LYS A 44 -2.49 11.57 0.72
N HIS A 45 -1.86 10.60 0.05
CA HIS A 45 -1.93 10.44 -1.40
C HIS A 45 -3.37 10.17 -1.88
N GLN A 46 -4.10 9.29 -1.18
CA GLN A 46 -5.50 9.01 -1.42
C GLN A 46 -6.35 10.29 -1.29
N THR A 47 -6.10 11.10 -0.27
CA THR A 47 -6.83 12.36 -0.07
C THR A 47 -6.57 13.32 -1.23
N MET A 48 -5.33 13.42 -1.73
CA MET A 48 -5.00 14.22 -2.92
C MET A 48 -5.73 13.70 -4.16
N LEU A 49 -5.67 12.38 -4.43
CA LEU A 49 -6.37 11.75 -5.55
C LEU A 49 -7.87 11.99 -5.53
N VAL A 50 -8.49 11.89 -4.34
CA VAL A 50 -9.92 12.13 -4.14
C VAL A 50 -10.28 13.58 -4.45
N ASN A 51 -9.47 14.54 -4.00
CA ASN A 51 -9.71 15.96 -4.25
C ASN A 51 -9.48 16.34 -5.73
N GLU A 52 -8.39 15.87 -6.34
CA GLU A 52 -8.05 16.19 -7.73
C GLU A 52 -9.03 15.58 -8.73
N ASN A 53 -9.39 14.31 -8.55
CA ASN A 53 -10.33 13.62 -9.44
C ASN A 53 -11.79 13.82 -9.03
N ARG A 54 -12.05 14.60 -7.97
CA ARG A 54 -13.36 14.77 -7.29
C ARG A 54 -14.10 13.44 -7.14
N LEU A 55 -13.36 12.42 -6.67
CA LEU A 55 -13.89 11.06 -6.54
C LEU A 55 -14.88 10.98 -5.40
N ASN A 56 -16.03 10.37 -5.66
CA ASN A 56 -17.00 10.10 -4.62
C ASN A 56 -16.74 8.70 -4.02
N LEU A 57 -16.30 8.63 -2.76
CA LEU A 57 -16.06 7.36 -2.04
C LEU A 57 -17.32 6.49 -1.87
N ALA A 58 -18.50 7.05 -2.10
CA ALA A 58 -19.76 6.30 -2.17
C ALA A 58 -19.91 5.51 -3.48
N ASP A 59 -19.23 5.93 -4.56
CA ASP A 59 -19.32 5.30 -5.86
C ASP A 59 -18.40 4.08 -5.96
N ALA A 60 -18.93 2.97 -6.48
CA ALA A 60 -18.17 1.74 -6.66
C ALA A 60 -16.98 1.93 -7.63
N ARG A 61 -17.09 2.80 -8.63
CA ARG A 61 -16.01 3.09 -9.59
C ARG A 61 -14.86 3.82 -8.92
N ALA A 62 -15.16 4.76 -8.03
CA ALA A 62 -14.14 5.46 -7.27
C ALA A 62 -13.39 4.51 -6.32
N ARG A 63 -14.10 3.58 -5.68
CA ARG A 63 -13.47 2.53 -4.86
C ARG A 63 -12.56 1.61 -5.69
N GLN A 64 -13.01 1.19 -6.87
CA GLN A 64 -12.20 0.39 -7.79
C GLN A 64 -10.97 1.16 -8.30
N TYR A 65 -11.14 2.44 -8.61
CA TYR A 65 -10.03 3.30 -9.01
C TYR A 65 -9.00 3.44 -7.88
N LEU A 66 -9.45 3.70 -6.65
CA LEU A 66 -8.58 3.79 -5.49
C LEU A 66 -7.88 2.46 -5.18
N ALA A 67 -8.58 1.32 -5.33
CA ALA A 67 -7.97 0.00 -5.19
C ALA A 67 -6.87 -0.23 -6.23
N ARG A 68 -7.09 0.16 -7.49
CA ARG A 68 -6.07 0.10 -8.55
C ARG A 68 -4.90 1.05 -8.30
N GLN A 69 -5.16 2.28 -7.86
CA GLN A 69 -4.10 3.24 -7.54
C GLN A 69 -3.29 2.78 -6.32
N MET A 70 -3.95 2.18 -5.33
CA MET A 70 -3.31 1.59 -4.17
C MET A 70 -2.43 0.41 -4.57
N GLU A 71 -3.00 -0.51 -5.36
CA GLU A 71 -2.25 -1.62 -5.92
C GLU A 71 -1.09 -1.09 -6.75
N ASN A 72 -1.27 -0.04 -7.55
CA ASN A 72 -0.16 0.53 -8.32
C ASN A 72 0.88 1.27 -7.45
N HIS A 73 0.47 1.90 -6.35
CA HIS A 73 1.36 2.67 -5.49
C HIS A 73 2.26 1.77 -4.64
N PHE A 74 1.68 0.66 -4.17
CA PHE A 74 2.37 -0.34 -3.36
C PHE A 74 3.02 -1.42 -4.23
N PHE A 75 2.36 -1.85 -5.29
CA PHE A 75 2.70 -3.02 -6.12
C PHE A 75 2.93 -2.67 -7.62
N GLY A 76 2.52 -1.52 -8.13
CA GLY A 76 2.68 -1.13 -9.54
C GLY A 76 4.09 -0.64 -9.86
N SER A 77 4.64 -1.14 -10.97
CA SER A 77 6.06 -1.06 -11.37
C SER A 77 7.05 -1.78 -10.44
N GLY A 78 6.60 -2.69 -9.58
CA GLY A 78 7.50 -3.45 -8.71
C GLY A 78 6.96 -4.72 -8.05
N ALA A 79 5.76 -5.20 -8.44
CA ALA A 79 5.21 -6.46 -7.95
C ALA A 79 4.95 -7.49 -9.05
N ASP A 80 5.77 -7.46 -10.11
CA ASP A 80 6.34 -8.74 -10.49
C ASP A 80 7.36 -9.07 -9.40
N ALA A 81 7.35 -10.29 -8.90
CA ALA A 81 8.19 -10.72 -7.80
C ALA A 81 9.61 -10.14 -7.95
N ALA A 82 10.19 -9.65 -6.86
CA ALA A 82 11.63 -9.46 -6.79
C ALA A 82 12.32 -10.84 -6.92
N GLN A 83 12.36 -11.38 -8.13
CA GLN A 83 13.38 -12.31 -8.61
C GLN A 83 14.64 -11.55 -9.07
N GLY A 84 14.77 -10.26 -8.74
CA GLY A 84 15.87 -9.42 -9.20
C GLY A 84 16.33 -8.29 -8.28
N TYR A 85 15.82 -8.16 -7.04
CA TYR A 85 16.38 -7.16 -6.12
C TYR A 85 17.60 -7.73 -5.40
N VAL A 86 18.77 -7.49 -6.00
CA VAL A 86 20.07 -7.64 -5.33
C VAL A 86 20.41 -6.27 -4.73
N PRO A 87 20.52 -6.11 -3.40
CA PRO A 87 20.90 -4.82 -2.82
C PRO A 87 22.32 -4.46 -3.28
N PRO A 88 22.60 -3.20 -3.66
CA PRO A 88 23.96 -2.79 -3.97
C PRO A 88 24.81 -2.87 -2.69
N THR A 89 25.90 -3.63 -2.77
CA THR A 89 26.93 -3.69 -1.72
C THR A 89 27.60 -2.32 -1.63
N ALA A 90 27.59 -1.73 -0.43
CA ALA A 90 28.49 -0.67 -0.03
C ALA A 90 29.09 -1.06 1.32
#